data_AF-A0A932PG21-F1
#
_entry.id   AF-A0A932PG21-F1
#
_cell.length_a   1.000
_cell.length_b   1.000
_cell.length_c   1.000
_cell.angle_alpha   90.00
_cell.angle_beta   90.00
_cell.angle_gamma   90.00
#
_symmetry.space_group_name_H-M   'P 1'
#
loop_
_entity.id
_entity.type
_entity.pdbx_description
1 polymer ?
#
loop_
_entity_poly.entity_id
_entity_poly.type
_entity_poly.pdbx_seq_one_letter_code
_entity_poly.pdbx_strand_id
1 'polypeptide(L)'
;MATVILTDSNGVATGVADAVDAHSGEGRLHKAFSVYVFRNGGQELLIQQRSRHKRLWPLVWANTCCSHPREGEDVVAAGQRRLKDECGFTSTLIEHGSFVYRAEDPSGRGVEHEHVTILIGQADEEATCRANAMEIADWRWVPLEELRKDMQRRPQEYAPWFHLGMERIGWDRSQAAGPAVRDTGAPGSSY
;
A
#
# COMPACT_ATOMS: atom_id res chain seq x y z
N MET A 1 7.19 20.78 -5.91
CA MET A 1 6.97 20.01 -4.67
C MET A 1 5.89 18.97 -4.93
N ALA A 2 5.98 17.78 -4.34
CA ALA A 2 4.92 16.77 -4.48
C ALA A 2 3.76 17.10 -3.53
N THR A 3 2.52 16.83 -3.93
CA THR A 3 1.31 17.13 -3.16
C THR A 3 0.47 15.88 -2.95
N VAL A 4 -0.33 15.88 -1.89
CA VAL A 4 -1.33 14.85 -1.60
C VAL A 4 -2.72 15.46 -1.45
N ILE A 5 -3.75 14.65 -1.68
CA ILE A 5 -5.16 15.05 -1.54
C ILE A 5 -5.61 14.72 -0.12
N LEU A 6 -5.91 15.75 0.67
CA LEU A 6 -6.48 15.57 2.01
C LEU A 6 -7.89 15.01 1.92
N THR A 7 -8.29 14.26 2.94
CA THR A 7 -9.60 13.60 2.96
C THR A 7 -10.17 13.49 4.36
N ASP A 8 -11.49 13.35 4.45
CA ASP A 8 -12.14 12.83 5.65
C ASP A 8 -12.03 11.30 5.74
N SER A 9 -12.57 10.72 6.82
CA SER A 9 -12.54 9.27 7.06
C SER A 9 -13.36 8.44 6.06
N ASN A 10 -14.22 9.08 5.25
CA ASN A 10 -15.03 8.43 4.22
C ASN A 10 -14.37 8.49 2.84
N GLY A 11 -13.15 9.04 2.73
CA GLY A 11 -12.46 9.18 1.45
C GLY A 11 -12.97 10.37 0.63
N VAL A 12 -13.73 11.31 1.21
CA VAL A 12 -14.17 12.53 0.53
C VAL A 12 -13.05 13.57 0.60
N ALA A 13 -12.64 14.07 -0.57
CA ALA A 13 -11.57 15.05 -0.68
C ALA A 13 -11.94 16.37 0.03
N THR A 14 -11.02 16.90 0.83
CA THR A 14 -11.21 18.14 1.60
C THR A 14 -10.23 19.25 1.23
N GLY A 15 -9.20 18.93 0.44
CA GLY A 15 -8.21 19.89 -0.06
C GLY A 15 -6.92 19.22 -0.49
N VAL A 16 -5.85 20.01 -0.58
CA VAL A 16 -4.50 19.55 -0.94
C VAL A 16 -3.47 20.03 0.07
N ALA A 17 -2.39 19.28 0.22
CA ALA A 17 -1.24 19.64 1.04
C ALA A 17 0.06 19.27 0.34
N ASP A 18 1.15 19.94 0.73
CA ASP A 18 2.49 19.43 0.45
C ASP A 18 2.67 18.04 1.07
N ALA A 19 3.33 17.15 0.35
CA ALA A 19 3.52 15.77 0.79
C ALA A 19 4.36 15.70 2.07
N VAL A 20 5.41 16.50 2.23
CA VAL A 20 6.23 16.50 3.46
C VAL A 20 5.41 16.96 4.64
N ASP A 21 4.62 18.02 4.48
CA ASP A 21 3.76 18.56 5.53
C ASP A 21 2.67 17.57 5.96
N ALA A 22 2.05 16.89 4.99
CA ALA A 22 1.01 15.89 5.28
C ALA A 22 1.53 14.70 6.10
N HIS A 23 2.82 14.39 5.98
CA HIS A 23 3.46 13.27 6.66
C HIS A 23 4.36 13.73 7.84
N SER A 24 4.14 14.92 8.37
CA SER A 24 4.88 15.48 9.51
C SER A 24 3.97 15.63 10.73
N GLY A 25 4.56 15.79 11.92
CA GLY A 25 3.80 15.87 13.18
C GLY A 25 2.92 14.63 13.38
N GLU A 26 1.63 14.84 13.59
CA GLU A 26 0.65 13.76 13.79
C GLU A 26 0.17 13.06 12.50
N GLY A 27 0.61 13.54 11.33
CA GLY A 27 0.11 13.08 10.04
C GLY A 27 -1.31 13.61 9.73
N ARG A 28 -1.50 14.13 8.53
CA ARG A 28 -2.80 14.62 8.05
C ARG A 28 -3.44 13.54 7.18
N LEU A 29 -4.71 13.22 7.45
CA LEU A 29 -5.42 12.21 6.68
C LEU A 29 -5.49 12.60 5.19
N HIS A 30 -4.98 11.73 4.33
CA HIS A 30 -4.93 11.96 2.88
C HIS A 30 -5.20 10.68 2.08
N LYS A 31 -5.52 10.83 0.80
CA LYS A 31 -5.79 9.72 -0.11
C LYS A 31 -4.50 9.03 -0.53
N ALA A 32 -4.55 7.71 -0.53
CA ALA A 32 -3.50 6.84 -1.05
C ALA A 32 -4.11 5.65 -1.78
N PHE A 33 -3.27 4.86 -2.44
CA PHE A 33 -3.64 3.56 -2.97
C PHE A 33 -2.57 2.52 -2.68
N SER A 34 -3.00 1.25 -2.65
CA SER A 34 -2.16 0.09 -2.43
C SER A 34 -2.45 -0.96 -3.50
N VAL A 35 -1.45 -1.26 -4.33
CA VAL A 35 -1.54 -2.20 -5.45
C VAL A 35 -1.04 -3.58 -5.03
N TYR A 36 -1.80 -4.61 -5.39
CA TYR A 36 -1.46 -6.03 -5.24
C TYR A 36 -1.51 -6.69 -6.62
N VAL A 37 -0.35 -7.03 -7.17
CA VAL A 37 -0.27 -7.73 -8.46
C VAL A 37 0.05 -9.19 -8.23
N PHE A 38 -0.86 -10.05 -8.67
CA PHE A 38 -0.69 -11.49 -8.59
C PHE A 38 -0.30 -12.09 -9.95
N ARG A 39 0.28 -13.29 -9.93
CA ARG A 39 0.47 -14.12 -11.13
C ARG A 39 0.23 -15.59 -10.79
N ASN A 40 0.39 -16.46 -11.79
CA ASN A 40 0.24 -17.91 -11.64
C ASN A 40 -1.12 -18.28 -11.01
N GLY A 41 -2.20 -17.84 -11.64
CA GLY A 41 -3.57 -18.07 -11.16
C GLY A 41 -3.88 -17.47 -9.79
N GLY A 42 -3.13 -16.44 -9.37
CA GLY A 42 -3.33 -15.80 -8.06
C GLY A 42 -2.55 -16.45 -6.91
N GLN A 43 -1.57 -17.32 -7.19
CA GLN A 43 -0.80 -18.04 -6.16
C GLN A 43 0.46 -17.32 -5.71
N GLU A 44 0.97 -16.39 -6.52
CA GLU A 44 2.15 -15.59 -6.20
C GLU A 44 1.81 -14.11 -6.20
N LEU A 45 2.38 -13.36 -5.26
CA LEU A 45 2.26 -11.91 -5.15
C LEU A 45 3.63 -11.27 -5.36
N LEU A 46 3.67 -10.21 -6.17
CA LEU A 46 4.86 -9.36 -6.26
C LEU A 46 4.94 -8.48 -5.01
N ILE A 47 6.01 -8.63 -4.23
CA ILE A 47 6.33 -7.74 -3.12
C ILE A 47 7.62 -6.97 -3.42
N GLN A 48 7.76 -5.81 -2.82
CA GLN A 48 8.96 -5.00 -2.92
C GLN A 48 9.55 -4.66 -1.56
N GLN A 49 10.87 -4.53 -1.49
CA GLN A 49 11.56 -3.85 -0.42
C GLN A 49 11.76 -2.39 -0.83
N ARG A 50 11.27 -1.47 -0.01
CA ARG A 50 11.38 -0.03 -0.25
C ARG A 50 12.85 0.39 -0.33
N SER A 51 13.19 1.31 -1.24
CA SER A 51 14.56 1.80 -1.37
C SER A 51 15.05 2.48 -0.08
N ARG A 52 16.37 2.53 0.10
CA ARG A 52 17.01 3.37 1.14
C ARG A 52 16.73 4.87 0.97
N HIS A 53 16.30 5.29 -0.22
CA HIS A 53 16.06 6.69 -0.56
C HIS A 53 14.65 7.15 -0.15
N LYS A 54 13.76 6.24 0.26
CA LYS A 54 12.45 6.60 0.79
C LYS A 54 12.62 7.36 2.11
N ARG A 55 11.95 8.51 2.21
CA ARG A 55 11.89 9.33 3.45
C ARG A 55 11.34 8.53 4.63
N LEU A 56 10.36 7.69 4.34
CA LEU A 56 9.48 7.01 5.27
C LEU A 56 9.58 5.50 4.99
N TRP A 57 9.79 4.69 6.03
CA TRP A 57 9.96 3.21 6.01
C TRP A 57 10.95 2.72 4.93
N PRO A 58 12.21 3.21 4.88
CA PRO A 58 13.21 2.67 3.95
C PRO A 58 13.56 1.23 4.32
N LEU A 59 13.85 0.41 3.31
CA LEU A 59 14.29 -0.99 3.47
C LEU A 59 13.25 -1.93 4.11
N VAL A 60 12.00 -1.49 4.27
CA VAL A 60 10.87 -2.33 4.74
C VAL A 60 10.21 -3.03 3.56
N TRP A 61 9.82 -4.30 3.73
CA TRP A 61 9.06 -5.04 2.74
C TRP A 61 7.59 -4.62 2.73
N ALA A 62 7.00 -4.48 1.55
CA ALA A 62 5.59 -4.09 1.37
C ALA A 62 4.99 -4.82 0.16
N ASN A 63 3.68 -4.62 -0.05
CA ASN A 63 2.98 -5.04 -1.26
C ASN A 63 3.56 -4.37 -2.52
N THR A 64 3.00 -4.72 -3.68
CA THR A 64 3.58 -4.43 -4.99
C THR A 64 3.94 -2.96 -5.23
N CYS A 65 3.03 -2.02 -4.93
CA CYS A 65 3.25 -0.59 -5.11
C CYS A 65 2.27 0.21 -4.25
N CYS A 66 2.75 1.27 -3.58
CA CYS A 66 1.91 2.21 -2.82
C CYS A 66 2.31 3.64 -3.16
N SER A 67 1.32 4.51 -3.38
CA SER A 67 1.55 5.92 -3.68
C SER A 67 0.23 6.69 -3.54
N HIS A 68 0.30 7.98 -3.86
CA HIS A 68 -0.84 8.91 -3.83
C HIS A 68 -1.36 9.21 -5.24
N PRO A 69 -2.69 9.34 -5.42
CA PRO A 69 -3.26 9.90 -6.65
C PRO A 69 -2.98 11.40 -6.73
N ARG A 70 -2.82 11.93 -7.95
CA ARG A 70 -2.75 13.38 -8.20
C ARG A 70 -4.15 13.99 -8.18
N GLU A 71 -4.24 15.29 -7.96
CA GLU A 71 -5.52 16.00 -8.04
C GLU A 71 -6.17 15.82 -9.42
N GLY A 72 -7.44 15.41 -9.43
CA GLY A 72 -8.18 15.08 -10.65
C GLY A 72 -7.79 13.77 -11.34
N GLU A 73 -6.85 13.00 -10.78
CA GLU A 73 -6.44 11.70 -11.32
C GLU A 73 -7.32 10.59 -10.76
N ASP A 74 -7.82 9.75 -11.65
CA ASP A 74 -8.48 8.50 -11.29
C ASP A 74 -7.50 7.56 -10.55
N VAL A 75 -7.96 6.92 -9.48
CA VAL A 75 -7.08 6.15 -8.60
C VAL A 75 -6.54 4.88 -9.27
N VAL A 76 -7.31 4.24 -10.15
CA VAL A 76 -6.87 3.10 -10.95
C VAL A 76 -5.77 3.55 -11.93
N ALA A 77 -5.99 4.66 -12.62
CA ALA A 77 -4.97 5.25 -13.51
C ALA A 77 -3.69 5.63 -12.75
N ALA A 78 -3.83 6.18 -11.54
CA ALA A 78 -2.68 6.52 -10.68
C ALA A 78 -1.89 5.25 -10.28
N GLY A 79 -2.59 4.17 -9.93
CA GLY A 79 -2.01 2.87 -9.64
C GLY A 79 -1.23 2.30 -10.83
N GLN A 80 -1.82 2.34 -12.02
CA GLN A 80 -1.17 1.87 -13.26
C GLN A 80 0.09 2.69 -13.59
N ARG A 81 0.02 4.02 -13.43
CA ARG A 81 1.15 4.91 -13.64
C ARG A 81 2.29 4.57 -12.68
N ARG A 82 2.00 4.46 -11.38
CA ARG A 82 3.05 4.19 -10.37
C ARG A 82 3.61 2.78 -10.46
N LEU A 83 2.78 1.79 -10.80
CA LEU A 83 3.27 0.45 -11.11
C LEU A 83 4.29 0.47 -12.25
N LYS A 84 4.02 1.26 -13.31
CA LYS A 84 4.97 1.45 -14.41
C LYS A 84 6.23 2.22 -13.98
N ASP A 85 6.07 3.29 -13.20
CA ASP A 85 7.18 4.14 -12.75
C ASP A 85 8.14 3.42 -11.79
N GLU A 86 7.60 2.56 -10.91
CA GLU A 86 8.37 1.86 -9.85
C GLU A 86 8.83 0.48 -10.29
N CYS A 87 7.95 -0.32 -10.90
CA CYS A 87 8.19 -1.72 -11.25
C CYS A 87 8.47 -1.95 -12.73
N GLY A 88 8.29 -0.93 -13.58
CA GLY A 88 8.64 -1.00 -15.00
C GLY A 88 7.67 -1.80 -15.89
N PHE A 89 6.48 -2.15 -15.39
CA PHE A 89 5.43 -2.82 -16.16
C PHE A 89 4.04 -2.28 -15.80
N THR A 90 3.04 -2.61 -16.61
CA THR A 90 1.64 -2.22 -16.39
C THR A 90 0.76 -3.46 -16.23
N SER A 91 -0.32 -3.32 -15.47
CA SER A 91 -1.37 -4.32 -15.34
C SER A 91 -2.72 -3.62 -15.38
N THR A 92 -3.76 -4.31 -15.85
CA THR A 92 -5.14 -3.83 -15.62
C THR A 92 -5.43 -3.96 -14.14
N LEU A 93 -5.74 -2.85 -13.50
CA LEU A 93 -6.06 -2.83 -12.07
C LEU A 93 -7.56 -2.65 -11.88
N ILE A 94 -8.10 -3.30 -10.85
CA ILE A 94 -9.48 -3.13 -10.40
C ILE A 94 -9.49 -2.70 -8.94
N GLU A 95 -10.46 -1.86 -8.57
CA GLU A 95 -10.70 -1.51 -7.16
C GLU A 95 -11.30 -2.70 -6.41
N HIS A 96 -10.80 -2.95 -5.20
CA HIS A 96 -11.28 -4.03 -4.33
C HIS A 96 -11.99 -3.52 -3.07
N GLY A 97 -11.57 -2.37 -2.55
CA GLY A 97 -12.12 -1.78 -1.33
C GLY A 97 -11.20 -0.70 -0.78
N SER A 98 -11.45 -0.24 0.44
CA SER A 98 -10.59 0.73 1.12
C SER A 98 -10.45 0.45 2.61
N PHE A 99 -9.44 1.08 3.22
CA PHE A 99 -9.28 1.15 4.67
C PHE A 99 -8.57 2.44 5.07
N VAL A 100 -8.74 2.84 6.34
CA VAL A 100 -8.01 3.96 6.94
C VAL A 100 -7.00 3.41 7.94
N TYR A 101 -5.78 3.96 7.94
CA TYR A 101 -4.77 3.62 8.94
C TYR A 101 -3.90 4.82 9.31
N ARG A 102 -3.27 4.73 10.48
CA ARG A 102 -2.21 5.64 10.92
C ARG A 102 -1.01 4.83 11.43
N ALA A 103 0.19 5.12 10.95
CA ALA A 103 1.43 4.47 11.38
C ALA A 103 2.57 5.49 11.50
N GLU A 104 3.35 5.39 12.57
CA GLU A 104 4.51 6.23 12.81
C GLU A 104 5.79 5.55 12.30
N ASP A 105 6.65 6.30 11.64
CA ASP A 105 7.91 5.77 11.12
C ASP A 105 8.78 5.34 12.32
N PRO A 106 9.37 4.14 12.33
CA PRO A 106 10.14 3.66 13.48
C PRO A 106 11.32 4.54 13.87
N SER A 107 11.81 5.39 12.96
CA SER A 107 12.88 6.36 13.23
C SER A 107 12.37 7.75 13.64
N GLY A 108 11.05 7.94 13.79
CA GLY A 108 10.42 9.19 14.18
C GLY A 108 10.42 10.27 13.08
N ARG A 109 10.67 9.90 11.81
CA ARG A 109 10.79 10.87 10.70
C ARG A 109 9.46 11.39 10.16
N GLY A 110 8.34 10.76 10.50
CA GLY A 110 7.02 11.16 10.06
C GLY A 110 5.95 10.09 10.29
N VAL A 111 4.76 10.37 9.76
CA VAL A 111 3.55 9.55 9.95
C VAL A 111 2.87 9.32 8.62
N GLU A 112 2.50 8.07 8.36
CA GLU A 112 1.51 7.73 7.34
C GLU A 112 0.13 7.82 7.99
N HIS A 113 -0.77 8.62 7.45
CA HIS A 113 -2.16 8.72 7.89
C HIS A 113 -3.05 8.79 6.65
N GLU A 114 -3.53 7.63 6.23
CA GLU A 114 -4.03 7.47 4.86
C GLU A 114 -5.40 6.78 4.82
N HIS A 115 -6.25 7.26 3.93
CA HIS A 115 -7.38 6.51 3.40
C HIS A 115 -6.90 5.83 2.11
N VAL A 116 -6.72 4.51 2.18
CA VAL A 116 -6.10 3.71 1.12
C VAL A 116 -7.16 3.00 0.29
N THR A 117 -7.17 3.24 -1.02
CA THR A 117 -7.90 2.38 -1.96
C THR A 117 -7.04 1.18 -2.35
N ILE A 118 -7.58 -0.03 -2.20
CA ILE A 118 -6.92 -1.27 -2.60
C ILE A 118 -7.18 -1.53 -4.09
N LEU A 119 -6.10 -1.76 -4.83
CA LEU A 119 -6.11 -2.08 -6.24
C LEU A 119 -5.53 -3.48 -6.46
N ILE A 120 -6.21 -4.32 -7.23
CA ILE A 120 -5.76 -5.68 -7.56
C ILE A 120 -5.47 -5.76 -9.05
N GLY A 121 -4.34 -6.37 -9.41
CA GLY A 121 -3.93 -6.65 -10.78
C GLY A 121 -3.48 -8.08 -10.98
N GLN A 122 -3.37 -8.47 -12.25
CA GLN A 122 -2.78 -9.73 -12.68
C GLN A 122 -1.60 -9.46 -13.61
N ALA A 123 -0.55 -10.27 -13.51
CA ALA A 123 0.59 -10.23 -14.41
C ALA A 123 0.77 -11.59 -15.09
N ASP A 124 1.37 -11.53 -16.28
CA ASP A 124 1.82 -12.72 -17.00
C ASP A 124 2.89 -13.46 -16.18
N GLU A 125 3.04 -14.77 -16.38
CA GLU A 125 3.99 -15.59 -15.64
C GLU A 125 5.44 -15.12 -15.84
N GLU A 126 5.75 -14.65 -17.05
CA GLU A 126 7.05 -14.11 -17.45
C GLU A 126 7.28 -12.65 -17.01
N ALA A 127 6.30 -12.01 -16.36
CA ALA A 127 6.42 -10.63 -15.93
C ALA A 127 7.59 -10.45 -14.94
N THR A 128 8.48 -9.51 -15.28
CA THR A 128 9.65 -9.18 -14.49
C THR A 128 9.58 -7.73 -14.03
N CYS A 129 9.87 -7.51 -12.75
CA CYS A 129 9.94 -6.16 -12.18
C CYS A 129 11.28 -5.52 -12.59
N ARG A 130 11.21 -4.47 -13.40
CA ARG A 130 12.35 -3.62 -13.73
C ARG A 130 12.36 -2.47 -12.74
N ALA A 131 12.78 -2.80 -11.53
CA ALA A 131 12.78 -1.91 -10.38
C ALA A 131 13.53 -0.59 -10.64
N ASN A 132 12.85 0.53 -10.36
CA ASN A 132 13.51 1.81 -10.21
C ASN A 132 14.26 1.84 -8.87
N ALA A 133 15.60 1.86 -8.92
CA ALA A 133 16.46 1.80 -7.72
C ALA A 133 16.26 2.97 -6.73
N MET A 134 15.64 4.08 -7.16
CA MET A 134 15.27 5.18 -6.26
C MET A 134 14.01 4.86 -5.43
N GLU A 135 13.21 3.89 -5.85
CA GLU A 135 11.93 3.54 -5.22
C GLU A 135 11.97 2.14 -4.58
N ILE A 136 12.66 1.20 -5.22
CA ILE A 136 12.71 -0.22 -4.86
C ILE A 136 14.17 -0.64 -4.63
N ALA A 137 14.48 -1.20 -3.45
CA ALA A 137 15.78 -1.81 -3.15
C ALA A 137 15.86 -3.26 -3.64
N ASP A 138 14.78 -4.01 -3.47
CA ASP A 138 14.68 -5.42 -3.82
C ASP A 138 13.22 -5.78 -4.13
N TRP A 139 12.99 -6.90 -4.82
CA TRP A 139 11.66 -7.38 -5.14
C TRP A 139 11.66 -8.88 -5.34
N ARG A 140 10.50 -9.50 -5.10
CA ARG A 140 10.31 -10.92 -5.40
C ARG A 140 8.85 -11.24 -5.62
N TRP A 141 8.62 -12.17 -6.55
CA TRP A 141 7.40 -12.94 -6.58
C TRP A 141 7.48 -13.99 -5.49
N VAL A 142 6.49 -14.03 -4.61
CA VAL A 142 6.47 -14.94 -3.46
C VAL A 142 5.20 -15.76 -3.49
N PRO A 143 5.29 -17.11 -3.41
CA PRO A 143 4.13 -17.95 -3.17
C PRO A 143 3.43 -17.49 -1.90
N LEU A 144 2.13 -17.26 -2.00
CA LEU A 144 1.43 -16.55 -0.94
C LEU A 144 1.38 -17.32 0.40
N GLU A 145 1.41 -18.65 0.36
CA GLU A 145 1.50 -19.48 1.57
C GLU A 145 2.88 -19.32 2.28
N GLU A 146 3.95 -19.12 1.51
CA GLU A 146 5.27 -18.82 2.07
C GLU A 146 5.30 -17.41 2.65
N LEU A 147 4.75 -16.43 1.91
CA LEU A 147 4.63 -15.06 2.37
C LEU A 147 3.87 -14.98 3.70
N ARG A 148 2.78 -15.74 3.84
CA ARG A 148 1.99 -15.82 5.08
C ARG A 148 2.84 -16.26 6.26
N LYS A 149 3.55 -17.38 6.13
CA LYS A 149 4.42 -17.90 7.18
C LYS A 149 5.53 -16.91 7.53
N ASP A 150 6.08 -16.24 6.53
CA ASP A 150 7.17 -15.29 6.72
C ASP A 150 6.71 -14.02 7.44
N MET A 151 5.56 -13.45 7.05
CA MET A 151 4.93 -12.30 7.72
C MET A 151 4.52 -12.63 9.16
N GLN A 152 4.05 -13.86 9.44
CA GLN A 152 3.74 -14.30 10.81
C GLN A 152 5.00 -14.47 11.67
N ARG A 153 6.09 -14.99 11.09
CA ARG A 153 7.35 -15.24 11.79
C ARG A 153 8.16 -13.97 12.02
N ARG A 154 8.09 -13.01 11.09
CA ARG A 154 8.93 -11.79 11.07
C ARG A 154 8.08 -10.55 10.77
N PRO A 155 7.01 -10.28 11.53
CA PRO A 155 6.03 -9.24 11.20
C PRO A 155 6.64 -7.84 11.10
N GLN A 156 7.72 -7.57 11.84
CA GLN A 156 8.45 -6.31 11.85
C GLN A 156 9.25 -6.02 10.58
N GLU A 157 9.51 -7.03 9.73
CA GLU A 157 10.18 -6.82 8.44
C GLU A 157 9.24 -6.24 7.37
N TYR A 158 7.93 -6.25 7.66
CA TYR A 158 6.88 -5.86 6.74
C TYR A 158 6.16 -4.60 7.20
N ALA A 159 5.75 -3.78 6.23
CA ALA A 159 5.08 -2.53 6.49
C ALA A 159 3.68 -2.76 7.14
N PRO A 160 3.25 -1.90 8.08
CA PRO A 160 1.96 -2.06 8.76
C PRO A 160 0.76 -2.12 7.80
N TRP A 161 0.73 -1.26 6.78
CA TRP A 161 -0.34 -1.26 5.78
C TRP A 161 -0.38 -2.53 4.93
N PHE A 162 0.75 -3.26 4.82
CA PHE A 162 0.77 -4.49 4.07
C PHE A 162 -0.02 -5.57 4.80
N HIS A 163 0.14 -5.71 6.13
CA HIS A 163 -0.67 -6.61 6.96
C HIS A 163 -2.16 -6.29 6.84
N LEU A 164 -2.52 -5.00 6.97
CA LEU A 164 -3.92 -4.54 6.87
C LEU A 164 -4.53 -4.83 5.49
N GLY A 165 -3.81 -4.51 4.41
CA GLY A 165 -4.33 -4.74 3.08
C GLY A 165 -4.43 -6.23 2.74
N MET A 166 -3.52 -7.09 3.23
CA MET A 166 -3.64 -8.55 3.10
C MET A 166 -4.90 -9.08 3.81
N GLU A 167 -5.21 -8.59 5.00
CA GLU A 167 -6.48 -8.92 5.68
C GLU A 167 -7.70 -8.49 4.85
N ARG A 168 -7.67 -7.26 4.34
CA ARG A 168 -8.79 -6.66 3.58
C ARG A 168 -9.06 -7.33 2.23
N ILE A 169 -8.03 -7.83 1.53
CA ILE A 169 -8.23 -8.60 0.29
C ILE A 169 -8.85 -9.99 0.53
N GLY A 170 -9.17 -10.33 1.78
CA GLY A 170 -9.78 -11.61 2.13
C GLY A 170 -8.78 -12.77 2.06
N TRP A 171 -7.49 -12.48 2.24
CA TRP A 171 -6.42 -13.48 2.25
C TRP A 171 -6.57 -14.48 3.41
N ASP A 172 -7.24 -14.11 4.50
CA ASP A 172 -7.56 -15.00 5.62
C ASP A 172 -8.78 -15.90 5.36
N ARG A 173 -8.75 -16.67 4.26
CA ARG A 173 -9.63 -17.85 4.12
C ARG A 173 -9.00 -19.10 4.75
N SER A 174 -8.36 -18.96 5.91
CA SER A 174 -8.33 -19.98 6.99
C SER A 174 -7.52 -19.51 8.23
N GLN A 175 -8.24 -19.00 9.25
CA GLN A 175 -7.89 -18.84 10.68
C GLN A 175 -6.45 -18.45 11.07
N ALA A 176 -6.26 -17.27 11.68
CA ALA A 176 -5.57 -17.16 12.98
C ALA A 176 -5.63 -15.72 13.54
N ALA A 177 -6.19 -15.58 14.74
CA ALA A 177 -6.15 -14.35 15.53
C ALA A 177 -4.70 -13.91 15.83
N GLY A 178 -4.35 -12.69 15.41
CA GLY A 178 -3.14 -11.93 15.77
C GLY A 178 -3.54 -10.54 16.33
N PRO A 179 -2.61 -9.77 16.94
CA PRO A 179 -2.96 -8.76 17.94
C PRO A 179 -3.76 -7.59 17.35
N ALA A 180 -4.66 -7.06 18.17
CA ALA A 180 -5.61 -6.01 17.80
C ALA A 180 -4.93 -4.75 17.25
N VAL A 181 -5.02 -4.55 15.94
CA VAL A 181 -4.89 -3.24 15.32
C VAL A 181 -6.25 -2.55 15.42
N ARG A 182 -6.29 -1.32 15.95
CA ARG A 182 -7.54 -0.57 16.07
C ARG A 182 -7.94 -0.05 14.68
N ASP A 183 -8.93 -0.69 14.07
CA ASP A 183 -9.75 -0.10 13.02
C ASP A 183 -10.51 1.08 13.65
N THR A 184 -10.18 2.31 13.27
CA THR A 184 -10.89 3.51 13.74
C THR A 184 -12.13 3.80 12.88
N GLY A 185 -12.86 2.74 12.51
CA GLY A 185 -13.95 2.75 11.55
C GLY A 185 -14.79 4.04 11.59
N ALA A 186 -14.98 4.63 10.40
CA ALA A 186 -15.92 5.73 10.22
C ALA A 186 -17.33 5.30 10.71
N PRO A 187 -18.08 6.18 11.38
CA PRO A 187 -19.40 5.85 11.90
C PRO A 187 -20.34 5.51 10.74
N GLY A 188 -20.97 4.33 10.83
CA GLY A 188 -21.89 3.81 9.83
C GLY A 188 -23.04 4.78 9.55
N SER A 189 -23.34 4.96 8.27
CA SER A 189 -24.62 5.49 7.83
C SER A 189 -25.70 4.44 8.05
N SER A 190 -26.47 4.61 9.11
CA SER A 190 -27.85 4.16 9.15
C SER A 190 -28.69 5.13 8.31
N TYR A 191 -29.27 4.66 7.20
CA TYR A 191 -30.70 4.68 6.85
C TYR A 191 -30.90 4.06 5.47
#